data_AF-A0A292GPA4-F1
#
_entry.id   AF-A0A292GPA4-F1
#
_cell.length_a   1.000
_cell.length_b   1.000
_cell.length_c   1.000
_cell.angle_alpha   90.00
_cell.angle_beta   90.00
_cell.angle_gamma   90.00
#
_symmetry.space_group_name_H-M   'P 1'
#
loop_
_entity.id
_entity.type
_entity.pdbx_description
1 polymer ?
#
loop_
_entity_poly.entity_id
_entity_poly.type
_entity_poly.pdbx_seq_one_letter_code
_entity_poly.pdbx_strand_id
1 'polypeptide(L)' 'MSNTPHTLGEEFPGQLEAIHALKAKNARFAQILEEYDSVNDRIHRAETKIEPVSQEEETNLRKQRLALKDRIAEALAEA' A
#
# COMPACT_ATOMS: atom_id res chain seq x y z
N MET A 1 -12.96 13.16 -4.60
CA MET A 1 -11.58 13.16 -4.08
C MET A 1 -11.54 12.13 -2.97
N SER A 2 -10.96 10.94 -3.22
CA SER A 2 -10.75 9.95 -2.15
C SER A 2 -9.62 10.47 -1.28
N ASN A 3 -9.96 10.90 -0.07
CA ASN A 3 -9.01 11.38 0.93
C ASN A 3 -8.41 10.19 1.71
N THR A 4 -8.05 9.13 0.99
CA THR A 4 -7.47 7.93 1.58
C THR A 4 -6.02 8.27 1.90
N PRO A 5 -5.62 8.35 3.19
CA PRO A 5 -4.26 8.69 3.57
C PRO A 5 -3.29 7.57 3.16
N HIS A 6 -1.99 7.87 3.12
CA HIS A 6 -0.93 6.89 2.78
C HIS A 6 -1.01 6.37 1.34
N THR A 7 -1.35 7.23 0.40
CA THR A 7 -1.30 6.87 -1.01
C THR A 7 0.15 6.61 -1.46
N LEU A 8 0.33 5.80 -2.51
CA LEU A 8 1.67 5.52 -3.07
C LEU A 8 2.45 6.79 -3.44
N GLY A 9 1.76 7.87 -3.85
CA GLY A 9 2.40 9.14 -4.18
C GLY A 9 2.93 9.92 -2.95
N GLU A 10 2.30 9.74 -1.79
CA GLU A 10 2.77 10.33 -0.52
C GLU A 10 3.92 9.52 0.07
N GLU A 11 3.85 8.20 -0.06
CA GLU A 11 4.85 7.28 0.50
C GLU A 11 6.11 7.18 -0.37
N PHE A 12 5.97 7.33 -1.68
CA PHE A 12 7.05 7.24 -2.66
C PHE A 12 7.09 8.48 -3.58
N PRO A 13 7.42 9.66 -3.02
CA PRO A 13 7.40 10.91 -3.78
C PRO A 13 8.40 10.87 -4.93
N GLY A 14 7.93 11.22 -6.13
CA GLY A 14 8.76 11.23 -7.35
C GLY A 14 9.02 9.85 -7.97
N GLN A 15 8.49 8.76 -7.40
CA GLN A 15 8.66 7.40 -7.93
C GLN A 15 7.40 6.85 -8.62
N LEU A 16 6.32 7.64 -8.72
CA LEU A 16 5.07 7.21 -9.35
C LEU A 16 5.26 6.71 -10.79
N GLU A 17 6.07 7.39 -11.60
CA GLU A 17 6.35 6.94 -12.97
C GLU A 17 7.06 5.58 -12.98
N ALA A 18 8.04 5.38 -12.10
CA ALA A 18 8.74 4.11 -11.95
C ALA A 18 7.78 3.00 -11.49
N ILE A 19 6.93 3.28 -10.50
CA ILE A 19 5.88 2.36 -10.03
C ILE A 19 4.95 1.97 -11.18
N HIS A 20 4.47 2.92 -11.98
CA HIS A 20 3.62 2.63 -13.13
C HIS A 20 4.34 1.79 -14.20
N ALA A 21 5.60 2.11 -14.50
CA ALA A 21 6.41 1.35 -15.45
C ALA A 21 6.68 -0.08 -14.98
N LEU A 22 7.01 -0.26 -13.69
CA LEU A 22 7.18 -1.57 -13.05
C LEU A 22 5.89 -2.37 -13.02
N LYS A 23 4.76 -1.74 -12.66
CA LYS A 23 3.44 -2.38 -12.64
C LYS A 23 3.09 -2.96 -14.02
N ALA A 24 3.41 -2.24 -15.09
CA ALA A 24 3.13 -2.69 -16.46
C ALA A 24 4.03 -3.86 -16.89
N LYS A 25 5.24 -3.97 -16.34
CA LYS A 25 6.25 -4.97 -16.76
C LYS A 25 6.34 -6.17 -15.83
N ASN A 26 5.92 -6.04 -14.57
CA ASN A 26 6.08 -7.04 -13.52
C ASN A 26 4.73 -7.33 -12.84
N ALA A 27 4.14 -8.48 -13.20
CA ALA A 27 2.87 -8.93 -12.63
C ALA A 27 2.93 -9.15 -11.11
N ARG A 28 4.09 -9.58 -10.58
CA ARG A 28 4.28 -9.74 -9.13
C ARG A 28 4.26 -8.38 -8.43
N PHE A 29 4.87 -7.36 -9.03
CA PHE A 29 4.81 -6.00 -8.50
C PHE A 29 3.39 -5.44 -8.55
N ALA A 30 2.66 -5.69 -9.64
CA ALA A 30 1.25 -5.29 -9.72
C ALA A 30 0.40 -5.89 -8.59
N GLN A 31 0.60 -7.16 -8.25
CA GLN A 31 -0.06 -7.81 -7.11
C GLN A 31 0.31 -7.16 -5.76
N ILE A 32 1.58 -6.80 -5.56
CA ILE A 32 2.02 -6.11 -4.34
C ILE A 32 1.32 -4.75 -4.18
N LEU A 33 1.16 -4.00 -5.28
CA LEU A 33 0.44 -2.72 -5.25
C LEU A 33 -1.05 -2.89 -4.95
N GLU A 34 -1.69 -3.90 -5.53
CA GLU A 34 -3.10 -4.22 -5.24
C GLU A 34 -3.30 -4.65 -3.78
N GLU A 35 -2.37 -5.44 -3.23
CA GLU A 35 -2.38 -5.83 -1.83
C GLU A 35 -2.19 -4.61 -0.92
N TYR A 36 -1.27 -3.70 -1.29
CA TYR A 36 -1.05 -2.45 -0.57
C TYR A 36 -2.30 -1.59 -0.53
N ASP A 37 -2.94 -1.36 -1.69
CA ASP A 37 -4.17 -0.57 -1.79
C ASP A 37 -5.29 -1.20 -0.95
N SER A 38 -5.46 -2.53 -1.03
CA SER A 38 -6.45 -3.27 -0.25
C SER A 38 -6.24 -3.15 1.27
N VAL A 39 -5.00 -3.32 1.74
CA VAL A 39 -4.65 -3.17 3.16
C VAL A 39 -4.85 -1.73 3.62
N ASN A 40 -4.44 -0.75 2.81
CA ASN A 40 -4.61 0.66 3.16
C ASN A 40 -6.09 1.06 3.25
N ASP A 41 -6.91 0.56 2.34
CA ASP A 41 -8.36 0.72 2.36
C ASP A 41 -9.00 0.08 3.61
N ARG A 42 -8.55 -1.11 4.01
CA ARG A 42 -9.01 -1.76 5.26
C ARG A 42 -8.64 -0.93 6.49
N ILE A 43 -7.42 -0.41 6.55
CA ILE A 43 -6.98 0.47 7.64
C ILE A 43 -7.82 1.75 7.66
N HIS A 44 -8.04 2.38 6.51
CA HIS A 44 -8.85 3.58 6.44
C HIS A 44 -10.30 3.34 6.88
N ARG A 45 -10.91 2.22 6.49
CA ARG A 45 -12.26 1.82 6.95
C ARG A 45 -12.32 1.56 8.46
N ALA A 46 -11.26 0.96 9.02
CA ALA A 46 -11.12 0.77 10.46
C ALA A 46 -10.99 2.10 11.21
N GLU A 47 -10.12 3.00 10.74
CA GLU A 47 -9.87 4.31 11.35
C GLU A 47 -11.09 5.24 11.27
N THR A 48 -11.85 5.16 10.18
CA THR A 48 -13.11 5.89 10.00
C THR A 48 -14.31 5.26 10.74
N LYS A 49 -14.08 4.17 11.49
CA LYS A 49 -15.12 3.40 12.23
C LYS A 49 -16.27 2.91 11.35
N ILE A 50 -16.04 2.80 10.03
CA ILE A 50 -16.99 2.21 9.09
C ILE A 50 -17.03 0.70 9.31
N GLU A 51 -15.87 0.09 9.53
CA GLU A 51 -15.73 -1.33 9.85
C GLU A 51 -14.81 -1.50 11.06
N PRO A 52 -15.36 -1.50 12.29
CA PRO A 52 -14.55 -1.62 13.50
C PRO A 52 -13.90 -3.00 13.55
N VAL A 53 -12.59 -3.03 13.35
CA VAL A 53 -11.76 -4.23 13.53
C VAL A 53 -11.24 -4.29 14.97
N SER A 54 -10.85 -5.47 15.43
CA SER A 54 -10.16 -5.61 16.72
C SER A 54 -8.81 -4.89 16.68
N GLN A 55 -8.32 -4.41 17.83
CA GLN A 55 -6.98 -3.79 17.94
C GLN A 55 -5.85 -4.70 17.42
N GLU A 56 -6.00 -6.01 17.59
CA GLU A 56 -5.03 -6.99 17.09
C GLU A 56 -5.00 -6.99 15.55
N GLU A 57 -6.16 -6.91 14.92
CA GLU A 57 -6.30 -6.89 13.47
C GLU A 57 -5.82 -5.56 12.88
N GLU A 58 -6.13 -4.43 13.52
CA GLU A 58 -5.57 -3.12 13.16
C GLU A 58 -4.03 -3.12 13.21
N THR A 59 -3.46 -3.75 14.25
CA THR A 59 -2.01 -3.90 14.39
C THR A 59 -1.42 -4.78 13.30
N ASN A 60 -2.09 -5.89 12.96
CA ASN A 60 -1.68 -6.77 11.87
C ASN A 60 -1.73 -6.06 10.52
N LEU A 61 -2.79 -5.30 10.23
CA LEU A 61 -2.91 -4.51 9.01
C LEU A 61 -1.81 -3.46 8.90
N ARG A 62 -1.50 -2.74 9.98
CA ARG A 62 -0.38 -1.77 9.98
C ARG A 62 0.97 -2.44 9.70
N LYS A 63 1.21 -3.62 10.28
CA LYS A 63 2.42 -4.42 10.00
C LYS A 63 2.48 -4.89 8.55
N GLN A 64 1.36 -5.37 8.00
CA GLN A 64 1.26 -5.76 6.59
C GLN A 64 1.54 -4.56 5.68
N ARG A 65 0.96 -3.39 5.97
CA ARG A 65 1.21 -2.17 5.21
C ARG A 65 2.71 -1.82 5.19
N LEU A 66 3.39 -1.92 6.33
CA LEU A 66 4.82 -1.66 6.41
C LEU A 66 5.62 -2.65 5.55
N ALA A 67 5.35 -3.96 5.70
CA ALA A 67 6.03 -4.99 4.90
C ALA A 67 5.79 -4.84 3.39
N LEU A 68 4.61 -4.37 2.99
CA LEU A 68 4.29 -4.08 1.59
C LEU A 68 5.07 -2.86 1.08
N LYS A 69 5.23 -1.81 1.90
CA LYS A 69 6.09 -0.67 1.55
C LYS A 69 7.53 -1.09 1.33
N ASP A 70 8.07 -1.94 2.22
CA ASP A 70 9.43 -2.46 2.08
C ASP A 70 9.60 -3.23 0.76
N ARG A 71 8.66 -4.12 0.43
CA ARG A 71 8.67 -4.85 -0.85
C ARG A 71 8.56 -3.94 -2.07
N ILE A 72 7.78 -2.86 -1.97
CA ILE A 72 7.66 -1.88 -3.05
C ILE A 72 8.99 -1.16 -3.23
N ALA A 73 9.62 -0.72 -2.14
CA ALA A 73 10.93 -0.07 -2.15
C ALA A 73 12.03 -0.98 -2.72
N GLU A 74 12.07 -2.25 -2.33
CA GLU A 74 13.00 -3.25 -2.86
C GLU A 74 12.82 -3.41 -4.38
N ALA A 75 11.58 -3.61 -4.84
CA ALA A 75 11.30 -3.73 -6.27
C ALA A 75 11.60 -2.47 -7.07
N LEU A 76 11.50 -1.27 -6.46
CA LEU A 76 11.90 -0.01 -7.07
C LEU A 76 13.42 0.17 -7.10
N ALA A 77 14.14 -0.34 -6.10
CA ALA A 77 15.60 -0.29 -6.04
C ALA A 77 16.27 -1.28 -7.01
N GLU A 78 15.60 -2.40 -7.32
CA GLU A 78 16.06 -3.41 -8.29
C GLU A 78 15.75 -3.05 -9.76
N ALA A 79 14.93 -2.02 -10.01
CA ALA A 79 14.45 -1.62 -11.33
C ALA A 79 15.37 -0.64 -12.07
#